data_AF-A0A831WNP8-F1
#
_entry.id   AF-A0A831WNP8-F1
#
_cell.length_a   1.000
_cell.length_b   1.000
_cell.length_c   1.000
_cell.angle_alpha   90.00
_cell.angle_beta   90.00
_cell.angle_gamma   90.00
#
_symmetry.space_group_name_H-M   'P 1'
#
loop_
_entity.id
_entity.type
_entity.pdbx_description
1 polymer ?
#
loop_
_entity_poly.entity_id
_entity_poly.type
_entity_poly.pdbx_seq_one_letter_code
_entity_poly.pdbx_strand_id
1 'polypeptide(L)'
;MIKQKKEEKATTLKEREGLQNLKSELEHYNNLINKYISESSEKFEKYGFNISDIIKLEINFEPVSEKIEQKQLEIKEIEQLEKELKDEKEDTTKKINNIKEKLSEQERRYQQSLEELKRWEEKRNQLIGDEQTFDTIKWLERELKFIESELTNRLKELRDERIEKTLLIYDKKNELIEVYRNFKDAIDSEISKYKDILGDYEINIDASLKVDQGFYEGFLSYINQKVRGSFYGKDEGEAMLKELLNKIDVNSRDSIKTMLNEILHYLEYDQREQFKDKRRYITDQIDEKKLKDFYDYVFSLKYLEPFYELKLGNKSLPQLSPGEKGAMLIVFYLMLDKDNIPLIIDQPEENLDNESIYKILTHFIKHTKRKRQIIMVTHNPNLAIVGDAEQIIFVNIDKKNGNKFSFEAGSIENPAINKHASDILEGTLKAFNVRRLKYFNTQMLENG
;
A
#
# COMPACT_ATOMS: atom_id res chain seq x y z
N MET A 1 15.53 14.16 55.44
CA MET A 1 16.00 15.56 55.40
C MET A 1 17.15 15.78 54.43
N ILE A 2 18.43 15.46 54.71
CA ILE A 2 19.54 15.73 53.76
C ILE A 2 19.31 15.06 52.39
N LYS A 3 18.87 13.79 52.35
CA LYS A 3 18.56 13.09 51.08
C LYS A 3 17.41 13.76 50.29
N GLN A 4 16.36 14.20 50.99
CA GLN A 4 15.24 14.93 50.38
C GLN A 4 15.67 16.29 49.83
N LYS A 5 16.53 17.04 50.54
CA LYS A 5 17.07 18.31 50.05
C LYS A 5 17.96 18.14 48.81
N LYS A 6 18.71 17.03 48.71
CA LYS A 6 19.44 16.67 47.49
C LYS A 6 18.54 16.36 46.30
N GLU A 7 17.43 15.66 46.52
CA GLU A 7 16.43 15.36 45.49
C GLU A 7 15.68 16.64 45.03
N GLU A 8 15.34 17.52 45.98
CA GLU A 8 14.73 18.83 45.72
C GLU A 8 15.68 19.73 44.90
N LYS A 9 16.97 19.77 45.26
CA LYS A 9 18.01 20.47 44.49
C LYS A 9 18.14 19.92 43.07
N ALA A 10 18.17 18.60 42.90
CA ALA A 10 18.29 17.97 41.59
C ALA A 10 17.10 18.28 40.67
N THR A 11 15.89 18.30 41.23
CA THR A 11 14.67 18.69 40.50
C THR A 11 14.73 20.16 40.09
N THR A 12 15.09 21.06 41.01
CA THR A 12 15.19 22.50 40.76
C THR A 12 16.28 22.85 39.73
N LEU A 13 17.40 22.10 39.74
CA LEU A 13 18.46 22.21 38.72
C LEU A 13 17.96 21.84 37.32
N LYS A 14 17.23 20.73 37.19
CA LYS A 14 16.64 20.30 35.91
C LYS A 14 15.64 21.32 35.37
N GLU A 15 14.82 21.91 36.23
CA GLU A 15 13.88 22.97 35.83
C GLU A 15 14.61 24.21 35.31
N ARG A 16 15.70 24.63 35.99
CA ARG A 16 16.53 25.76 35.56
C ARG A 16 17.20 25.48 34.22
N GLU A 17 17.76 24.29 34.01
CA GLU A 17 18.35 23.88 32.74
C GLU A 17 17.31 23.88 31.61
N GLY A 18 16.10 23.40 31.88
CA GLY A 18 14.98 23.47 30.92
C GLY A 18 14.65 24.91 30.51
N LEU A 19 14.61 25.85 31.47
CA LEU A 19 14.38 27.27 31.19
C LEU A 19 15.55 27.91 30.41
N GLN A 20 16.79 27.51 30.67
CA GLN A 20 17.97 27.97 29.90
C GLN A 20 17.96 27.48 28.45
N ASN A 21 17.55 26.22 28.23
CA ASN A 21 17.39 25.66 26.89
C ASN A 21 16.29 26.41 26.12
N LEU A 22 15.14 26.64 26.75
CA LEU A 22 14.05 27.42 26.16
C LEU A 22 14.50 28.84 25.76
N LYS A 23 15.26 29.52 26.62
CA LYS A 23 15.84 30.84 26.30
C LYS A 23 16.80 30.76 25.11
N SER A 24 17.66 29.75 25.08
CA SER A 24 18.64 29.56 23.98
C SER A 24 17.97 29.26 22.64
N GLU A 25 16.86 28.50 22.65
CA GLU A 25 16.05 28.25 21.45
C GLU A 25 15.43 29.55 20.91
N LEU A 26 14.86 30.38 21.80
CA LEU A 26 14.30 31.69 21.40
C LEU A 26 15.38 32.62 20.84
N GLU A 27 16.57 32.64 21.44
CA GLU A 27 17.72 33.39 20.94
C GLU A 27 18.17 32.88 19.56
N HIS A 28 18.15 31.56 19.34
CA HIS A 28 18.47 30.96 18.06
C HIS A 28 17.52 31.42 16.96
N TYR A 29 16.20 31.37 17.19
CA TYR A 29 15.22 31.85 16.21
C TYR A 29 15.32 33.35 15.96
N ASN A 30 15.57 34.16 17.00
CA ASN A 30 15.81 35.59 16.86
C ASN A 30 17.02 35.85 15.94
N ASN A 31 18.11 35.10 16.13
CA ASN A 31 19.31 35.23 15.31
C ASN A 31 19.10 34.76 13.86
N LEU A 32 18.35 33.68 13.63
CA LEU A 32 18.01 33.21 12.28
C LEU A 32 17.19 34.25 11.51
N ILE A 33 16.20 34.85 12.16
CA ILE A 33 15.34 35.86 11.54
C ILE A 33 16.15 37.13 11.26
N ASN A 34 16.98 37.59 12.20
CA ASN A 34 17.86 38.75 11.97
C ASN A 34 18.88 38.50 10.85
N LYS A 35 19.39 37.27 10.75
CA LYS A 35 20.28 36.86 9.65
C LYS A 35 19.54 36.83 8.31
N TYR A 36 18.31 36.35 8.27
CA TYR A 36 17.50 36.39 7.05
C TYR A 36 17.20 37.83 6.61
N ILE A 37 16.90 38.71 7.57
CA ILE A 37 16.68 40.14 7.33
C ILE A 37 17.94 40.77 6.70
N SER A 38 19.14 40.49 7.23
CA SER A 38 20.37 41.04 6.67
C SER A 38 20.71 40.48 5.29
N GLU A 39 20.63 39.16 5.10
CA GLU A 39 20.97 38.48 3.83
C GLU A 39 19.99 38.75 2.69
N SER A 40 18.72 39.03 3.00
CA SER A 40 17.68 39.27 1.99
C SER A 40 17.40 40.75 1.74
N SER A 41 18.02 41.67 2.50
CA SER A 41 17.82 43.13 2.37
C SER A 41 17.93 43.62 0.92
N GLU A 42 19.01 43.28 0.22
CA GLU A 42 19.24 43.66 -1.19
C GLU A 42 18.15 43.16 -2.15
N LYS A 43 17.56 41.98 -1.88
CA LYS A 43 16.49 41.41 -2.71
C LYS A 43 15.19 42.19 -2.59
N PHE A 44 14.87 42.70 -1.39
CA PHE A 44 13.67 43.49 -1.15
C PHE A 44 13.85 44.93 -1.62
N GLU A 45 15.04 45.51 -1.45
CA GLU A 45 15.37 46.84 -1.97
C GLU A 45 15.24 46.92 -3.49
N LYS A 46 15.58 45.85 -4.22
CA LYS A 46 15.41 45.76 -5.69
C LYS A 46 13.96 45.98 -6.15
N TYR A 47 12.98 45.69 -5.30
CA TYR A 47 11.55 45.89 -5.59
C TYR A 47 10.95 47.09 -4.85
N GLY A 48 11.79 47.94 -4.23
CA GLY A 48 11.38 49.15 -3.53
C GLY A 48 10.83 48.94 -2.12
N PHE A 49 11.08 47.78 -1.50
CA PHE A 49 10.62 47.47 -0.15
C PHE A 49 11.77 47.42 0.85
N ASN A 50 11.58 47.94 2.07
CA ASN A 50 12.48 47.69 3.18
C ASN A 50 12.00 46.43 3.93
N ILE A 51 12.87 45.42 4.00
CA ILE A 51 12.56 44.14 4.67
C ILE A 51 12.22 44.33 6.15
N SER A 52 12.80 45.33 6.81
CA SER A 52 12.55 45.65 8.22
C SER A 52 11.15 46.21 8.49
N ASP A 53 10.47 46.74 7.46
CA ASP A 53 9.07 47.17 7.54
C ASP A 53 8.09 46.01 7.34
N ILE A 54 8.55 44.89 6.76
CA ILE A 54 7.74 43.70 6.45
C ILE A 54 7.86 42.66 7.56
N ILE A 55 9.08 42.39 8.01
CA ILE A 55 9.37 41.39 9.05
C ILE A 55 9.84 42.14 10.30
N LYS A 56 8.98 42.20 11.31
CA LYS A 56 9.30 42.74 12.63
C LYS A 56 9.03 41.66 13.68
N LEU A 57 10.10 41.23 14.35
CA LEU A 57 10.03 40.28 15.45
C LEU A 57 10.55 40.96 16.72
N GLU A 58 9.73 40.97 17.75
CA GLU A 58 10.10 41.46 19.08
C GLU A 58 9.88 40.31 20.07
N ILE A 59 10.98 39.79 20.62
CA ILE A 59 10.95 38.72 21.62
C ILE A 59 11.29 39.33 22.98
N ASN A 60 10.35 39.25 23.92
CA ASN A 60 10.58 39.65 25.30
C ASN A 60 11.22 38.50 26.09
N PHE A 61 12.49 38.63 26.46
CA PHE A 61 13.22 37.65 27.26
C PHE A 61 13.10 37.87 28.78
N GLU A 62 12.51 38.97 29.24
CA GLU A 62 12.40 39.28 30.68
C GLU A 62 11.67 38.19 31.47
N PRO A 63 10.47 37.71 31.08
CA PRO A 63 9.74 36.74 31.90
C PRO A 63 10.49 35.41 32.11
N VAL A 64 11.26 34.99 31.09
CA VAL A 64 12.08 33.77 31.17
C VAL A 64 13.32 34.02 32.01
N SER A 65 13.94 35.20 31.88
CA SER A 65 15.15 35.57 32.64
C SER A 65 14.86 35.74 34.14
N GLU A 66 13.75 36.38 34.49
CA GLU A 66 13.29 36.50 35.89
C GLU A 66 13.06 35.13 36.53
N LYS A 67 12.45 34.20 35.79
CA LYS A 67 12.16 32.85 36.29
C LYS A 67 13.43 32.01 36.48
N ILE A 68 14.44 32.21 35.63
CA ILE A 68 15.78 31.61 35.80
C ILE A 68 16.45 32.17 37.06
N GLU A 69 16.36 33.48 37.32
CA GLU A 69 16.93 34.09 38.53
C GLU A 69 16.22 33.64 39.80
N GLN A 70 14.89 33.50 39.79
CA GLN A 70 14.12 32.93 40.91
C GLN A 70 14.60 31.52 41.23
N LYS A 71 14.73 30.66 40.22
CA LYS A 71 15.24 29.29 40.42
C LYS A 71 16.69 29.26 40.91
N GLN A 72 17.51 30.24 40.52
CA GLN A 72 18.87 30.38 41.02
C GLN A 72 18.91 30.76 42.51
N LEU A 73 17.96 31.57 42.98
CA LEU A 73 17.81 31.91 44.40
C LEU A 73 17.33 30.70 45.20
N GLU A 74 16.33 29.96 44.72
CA GLU A 74 15.86 28.71 45.36
C GLU A 74 17.00 27.70 45.56
N ILE A 75 17.87 27.52 44.55
CA ILE A 75 19.03 26.63 44.66
C ILE A 75 19.99 27.08 45.76
N LYS A 76 20.26 28.39 45.88
CA LYS A 76 21.14 28.93 46.94
C LYS A 76 20.58 28.71 48.33
N GLU A 77 19.26 28.89 48.51
CA GLU A 77 18.60 28.63 49.79
C GLU A 77 18.68 27.15 50.17
N ILE A 78 18.46 26.24 49.21
CA ILE A 78 18.60 24.80 49.44
C ILE A 78 20.04 24.44 49.82
N GLU A 79 21.05 25.02 49.16
CA GLU A 79 22.47 24.80 49.48
C GLU A 79 22.84 25.24 50.90
N GLN A 80 22.28 26.37 51.35
CA GLN A 80 22.51 26.87 52.69
C GLN A 80 21.89 25.96 53.76
N LEU A 81 20.63 25.54 53.55
CA LEU A 81 19.96 24.58 54.42
C LEU A 81 20.66 23.21 54.46
N GLU A 82 21.18 22.72 53.33
CA GLU A 82 21.97 21.50 53.28
C GLU A 82 23.24 21.60 54.13
N LYS A 83 23.90 22.76 54.13
CA LYS A 83 25.10 23.03 54.91
C LYS A 83 24.79 23.06 56.40
N GLU A 84 23.75 23.78 56.81
CA GLU A 84 23.30 23.84 58.22
C GLU A 84 22.96 22.45 58.77
N LEU A 85 22.19 21.66 58.02
CA LEU A 85 21.85 20.28 58.41
C LEU A 85 23.08 19.37 58.49
N LYS A 86 24.11 19.62 57.68
CA LYS A 86 25.36 18.85 57.71
C LYS A 86 26.18 19.19 58.94
N ASP A 87 26.28 20.46 59.29
CA ASP A 87 26.99 20.95 60.47
C ASP A 87 26.31 20.44 61.76
N GLU A 88 24.97 20.47 61.82
CA GLU A 88 24.18 19.93 62.94
C GLU A 88 24.35 18.41 63.09
N LYS A 89 24.38 17.68 61.98
CA LYS A 89 24.69 16.24 61.98
C LYS A 89 26.09 15.97 62.54
N GLU A 90 27.07 16.80 62.18
CA GLU A 90 28.45 16.62 62.61
C GLU A 90 28.61 16.89 64.12
N ASP A 91 27.98 17.95 64.64
CA ASP A 91 27.93 18.24 66.08
C ASP A 91 27.23 17.12 66.87
N THR A 92 26.08 16.65 66.37
CA THR A 92 25.35 15.53 66.98
C THR A 92 26.18 14.24 66.97
N THR A 93 26.92 13.98 65.89
CA THR A 93 27.82 12.82 65.80
C THR A 93 28.97 12.91 66.80
N LYS A 94 29.55 14.10 67.01
CA LYS A 94 30.58 14.33 68.04
C LYS A 94 30.02 14.10 69.44
N LYS A 95 28.80 14.58 69.73
CA LYS A 95 28.10 14.34 71.00
C LYS A 95 27.87 12.84 71.23
N ILE A 96 27.42 12.10 70.21
CA ILE A 96 27.23 10.64 70.29
C ILE A 96 28.56 9.92 70.56
N ASN A 97 29.64 10.31 69.88
CA ASN A 97 30.96 9.69 70.08
C ASN A 97 31.50 9.93 71.49
N ASN A 98 31.37 11.15 72.04
CA ASN A 98 31.74 11.45 73.42
C ASN A 98 30.95 10.61 74.44
N ILE A 99 29.69 10.26 74.16
CA ILE A 99 28.89 9.37 75.01
C ILE A 99 29.35 7.92 74.85
N LYS A 100 29.63 7.46 73.62
CA LYS A 100 30.15 6.12 73.35
C LYS A 100 31.50 5.85 74.03
N GLU A 101 32.34 6.87 74.17
CA GLU A 101 33.62 6.76 74.88
C GLU A 101 33.45 6.50 76.39
N LYS A 102 32.31 6.90 76.99
CA LYS A 102 32.00 6.68 78.40
C LYS A 102 31.37 5.32 78.72
N LEU A 103 31.05 4.51 77.69
CA LEU A 103 30.46 3.17 77.86
C LEU A 103 31.52 2.14 78.30
N SER A 104 31.10 1.19 79.13
CA SER A 104 31.89 0.00 79.51
C SER A 104 32.13 -0.93 78.31
N GLU A 105 33.09 -1.85 78.42
CA GLU A 105 33.44 -2.76 77.31
C GLU A 105 32.25 -3.64 76.85
N GLN A 106 31.42 -4.10 77.79
CA GLN A 106 30.22 -4.90 77.48
C GLN A 106 29.16 -4.08 76.74
N GLU A 107 28.92 -2.83 77.15
CA GLU A 107 27.94 -1.95 76.51
C GLU A 107 28.38 -1.53 75.10
N ARG A 108 29.70 -1.33 74.88
CA ARG A 108 30.24 -1.07 73.52
C ARG A 108 30.02 -2.25 72.59
N ARG A 109 30.28 -3.49 73.03
CA ARG A 109 30.05 -4.69 72.22
C ARG A 109 28.57 -4.88 71.88
N TYR A 110 27.67 -4.64 72.82
CA TYR A 110 26.22 -4.70 72.59
C TYR A 110 25.74 -3.63 71.59
N GLN A 111 26.25 -2.40 71.69
CA GLN A 111 25.94 -1.34 70.73
C GLN A 111 26.49 -1.65 69.32
N GLN A 112 27.68 -2.25 69.22
CA GLN A 112 28.22 -2.72 67.94
C GLN A 112 27.34 -3.80 67.32
N SER A 113 26.88 -4.81 68.09
CA SER A 113 26.00 -5.85 67.55
C SER A 113 24.65 -5.30 67.09
N LEU A 114 24.09 -4.31 67.79
CA LEU A 114 22.86 -3.63 67.37
C LEU A 114 23.06 -2.85 66.07
N GLU A 115 24.19 -2.15 65.91
CA GLU A 115 24.51 -1.45 64.66
C GLU A 115 24.72 -2.41 63.50
N GLU A 116 25.38 -3.54 63.72
CA GLU A 116 25.57 -4.60 62.71
C GLU A 116 24.24 -5.25 62.31
N LEU A 117 23.39 -5.57 63.29
CA LEU A 117 22.05 -6.11 63.03
C LEU A 117 21.20 -5.11 62.23
N LYS A 118 21.19 -3.84 62.63
CA LYS A 118 20.47 -2.79 61.91
C LYS A 118 20.96 -2.65 60.46
N ARG A 119 22.28 -2.64 60.24
CA ARG A 119 22.87 -2.58 58.88
C ARG A 119 22.49 -3.81 58.05
N TRP A 120 22.45 -4.98 58.69
CA TRP A 120 22.04 -6.22 58.02
C TRP A 120 20.55 -6.19 57.64
N GLU A 121 19.68 -5.73 58.54
CA GLU A 121 18.25 -5.57 58.29
C GLU A 121 17.97 -4.54 57.18
N GLU A 122 18.67 -3.41 57.18
CA GLU A 122 18.56 -2.39 56.14
C GLU A 122 18.96 -2.96 54.76
N LYS A 123 20.09 -3.67 54.67
CA LYS A 123 20.52 -4.34 53.43
C LYS A 123 19.54 -5.42 52.98
N ARG A 124 19.03 -6.23 53.92
CA ARG A 124 18.04 -7.27 53.62
C ARG A 124 16.76 -6.66 53.06
N ASN A 125 16.26 -5.59 53.66
CA ASN A 125 15.05 -4.92 53.21
C ASN A 125 15.25 -4.24 51.84
N GLN A 126 16.44 -3.70 51.57
CA GLN A 126 16.80 -3.16 50.25
C GLN A 126 16.83 -4.26 49.17
N LEU A 127 17.39 -5.43 49.47
CA LEU A 127 17.45 -6.56 48.53
C LEU A 127 16.07 -7.20 48.28
N ILE A 128 15.26 -7.36 49.32
CA ILE A 128 13.89 -7.89 49.17
C ILE A 128 13.01 -6.89 48.42
N GLY A 129 13.08 -5.62 48.81
CA GLY A 129 12.41 -4.51 48.15
C GLY A 129 10.89 -4.70 47.95
N ASP A 130 10.42 -4.20 46.81
CA ASP A 130 9.04 -4.22 46.34
C ASP A 130 8.98 -4.55 44.84
N GLU A 131 7.78 -4.68 44.28
CA GLU A 131 7.59 -5.07 42.87
C GLU A 131 7.87 -3.93 41.86
N GLN A 132 8.20 -2.72 42.32
CA GLN A 132 8.42 -1.54 41.47
C GLN A 132 9.89 -1.15 41.41
N THR A 133 10.67 -1.53 42.41
CA THR A 133 12.09 -1.22 42.51
C THR A 133 12.90 -2.24 41.71
N PHE A 134 13.51 -1.75 40.63
CA PHE A 134 14.38 -2.53 39.76
C PHE A 134 15.46 -3.31 40.54
N ASP A 135 15.72 -4.54 40.12
CA ASP A 135 16.75 -5.45 40.68
C ASP A 135 16.53 -5.88 42.15
N THR A 136 15.31 -5.74 42.66
CA THR A 136 14.91 -6.34 43.95
C THR A 136 14.33 -7.74 43.75
N ILE A 137 14.37 -8.59 44.78
CA ILE A 137 13.88 -9.96 44.70
C ILE A 137 12.41 -9.99 44.27
N LYS A 138 11.55 -9.14 44.85
CA LYS A 138 10.13 -9.09 44.47
C LYS A 138 9.89 -8.62 43.04
N TRP A 139 10.70 -7.68 42.54
CA TRP A 139 10.65 -7.27 41.14
C TRP A 139 11.02 -8.42 40.20
N LEU A 140 12.10 -9.17 40.50
CA LEU A 140 12.51 -10.34 39.72
C LEU A 140 11.45 -11.46 39.74
N GLU A 141 10.84 -11.73 40.90
CA GLU A 141 9.74 -12.69 41.04
C GLU A 141 8.53 -12.31 40.17
N ARG A 142 8.17 -11.02 40.17
CA ARG A 142 7.10 -10.50 39.31
C ARG A 142 7.44 -10.63 37.82
N GLU A 143 8.67 -10.29 37.43
CA GLU A 143 9.10 -10.38 36.03
C GLU A 143 9.12 -11.83 35.53
N LEU A 144 9.59 -12.76 36.36
CA LEU A 144 9.51 -14.20 36.08
C LEU A 144 8.06 -14.65 35.90
N LYS A 145 7.16 -14.26 36.81
CA LYS A 145 5.73 -14.57 36.69
C LYS A 145 5.13 -14.01 35.40
N PHE A 146 5.50 -12.79 35.02
CA PHE A 146 5.07 -12.17 33.77
C PHE A 146 5.53 -13.00 32.56
N ILE A 147 6.82 -13.37 32.49
CA ILE A 147 7.39 -14.17 31.40
C ILE A 147 6.74 -15.56 31.31
N GLU A 148 6.54 -16.23 32.45
CA GLU A 148 6.04 -17.61 32.49
C GLU A 148 4.54 -17.72 32.20
N SER A 149 3.73 -16.74 32.64
CA SER A 149 2.27 -16.88 32.65
C SER A 149 1.49 -15.84 31.85
N GLU A 150 2.02 -14.64 31.66
CA GLU A 150 1.27 -13.50 31.09
C GLU A 150 1.74 -13.14 29.68
N LEU A 151 3.06 -13.20 29.42
CA LEU A 151 3.68 -12.73 28.17
C LEU A 151 3.10 -13.41 26.93
N THR A 152 2.95 -14.73 26.96
CA THR A 152 2.43 -15.51 25.82
C THR A 152 0.99 -15.13 25.47
N ASN A 153 0.13 -15.00 26.49
CA ASN A 153 -1.26 -14.59 26.29
C ASN A 153 -1.34 -13.15 25.78
N ARG A 154 -0.54 -12.25 26.37
CA ARG A 154 -0.51 -10.85 25.96
C ARG A 154 -0.02 -10.68 24.53
N LEU A 155 1.00 -11.43 24.12
CA LEU A 155 1.51 -11.42 22.75
C LEU A 155 0.44 -11.92 21.77
N LYS A 156 -0.30 -12.97 22.13
CA LYS A 156 -1.40 -13.49 21.33
C LYS A 156 -2.51 -12.46 21.16
N GLU A 157 -2.96 -11.82 22.24
CA GLU A 157 -3.98 -10.75 22.18
C GLU A 157 -3.59 -9.62 21.23
N LEU A 158 -2.34 -9.13 21.33
CA LEU A 158 -1.86 -8.05 20.48
C LEU A 158 -1.72 -8.47 19.00
N ARG A 159 -1.38 -9.74 18.74
CA ARG A 159 -1.36 -10.29 17.37
C ARG A 159 -2.77 -10.39 16.80
N ASP A 160 -3.71 -10.88 17.59
CA ASP A 160 -5.12 -10.98 17.20
C ASP A 160 -5.69 -9.57 16.92
N GLU A 161 -5.41 -8.58 17.78
CA GLU A 161 -5.81 -7.19 17.56
C GLU A 161 -5.25 -6.62 16.24
N ARG A 162 -3.97 -6.89 15.93
CA ARG A 162 -3.36 -6.46 14.65
C ARG A 162 -4.05 -7.11 13.45
N ILE A 163 -4.36 -8.40 13.53
CA ILE A 163 -5.07 -9.11 12.46
C ILE A 163 -6.46 -8.50 12.28
N GLU A 164 -7.23 -8.29 13.35
CA GLU A 164 -8.57 -7.70 13.23
C GLU A 164 -8.52 -6.28 12.63
N LYS A 165 -7.55 -5.44 13.02
CA LYS A 165 -7.33 -4.12 12.38
C LYS A 165 -7.00 -4.25 10.90
N THR A 166 -6.20 -5.24 10.52
CA THR A 166 -5.84 -5.50 9.13
C THR A 166 -7.06 -5.94 8.31
N LEU A 167 -7.93 -6.75 8.89
CA LEU A 167 -9.17 -7.18 8.24
C LEU A 167 -10.15 -6.01 8.07
N LEU A 168 -10.17 -5.02 8.97
CA LEU A 168 -10.93 -3.79 8.74
C LEU A 168 -10.42 -3.02 7.50
N ILE A 169 -9.10 -2.98 7.28
CA ILE A 169 -8.52 -2.37 6.06
C ILE A 169 -8.95 -3.16 4.82
N TYR A 170 -8.92 -4.49 4.91
CA TYR A 170 -9.38 -5.37 3.85
C TYR A 170 -10.86 -5.14 3.52
N ASP A 171 -11.72 -5.03 4.53
CA ASP A 171 -13.15 -4.78 4.37
C ASP A 171 -13.39 -3.44 3.65
N LYS A 172 -12.61 -2.39 3.98
CA LYS A 172 -12.63 -1.11 3.23
C LYS A 172 -12.17 -1.22 1.79
N LYS A 173 -11.17 -2.06 1.50
CA LYS A 173 -10.77 -2.35 0.11
C LYS A 173 -11.86 -3.10 -0.64
N ASN A 174 -12.61 -3.98 0.01
CA ASN A 174 -13.75 -4.67 -0.61
C ASN A 174 -14.95 -3.76 -0.85
N GLU A 175 -15.26 -2.84 0.07
CA GLU A 175 -16.28 -1.80 -0.18
C GLU A 175 -15.98 -1.03 -1.49
N LEU A 176 -14.70 -0.73 -1.75
CA LEU A 176 -14.28 -0.12 -3.02
C LEU A 176 -14.59 -1.03 -4.21
N ILE A 177 -14.27 -2.33 -4.13
CA ILE A 177 -14.59 -3.31 -5.17
C ILE A 177 -16.10 -3.43 -5.40
N GLU A 178 -16.92 -3.38 -4.36
CA GLU A 178 -18.39 -3.42 -4.48
C GLU A 178 -18.93 -2.22 -5.23
N VAL A 179 -18.38 -1.02 -5.03
CA VAL A 179 -18.75 0.15 -5.86
C VAL A 179 -18.52 -0.13 -7.34
N TYR A 180 -17.41 -0.78 -7.68
CA TYR A 180 -17.13 -1.17 -9.06
C TYR A 180 -18.02 -2.30 -9.57
N ARG A 181 -18.43 -3.24 -8.70
CA ARG A 181 -19.43 -4.25 -9.07
C ARG A 181 -20.77 -3.61 -9.43
N ASN A 182 -21.17 -2.53 -8.77
CA ASN A 182 -22.38 -1.80 -9.16
C ASN A 182 -22.24 -1.18 -10.57
N PHE A 183 -21.05 -0.68 -10.94
CA PHE A 183 -20.78 -0.22 -12.31
C PHE A 183 -20.78 -1.36 -13.32
N LYS A 184 -20.22 -2.52 -12.95
CA LYS A 184 -20.32 -3.75 -13.73
C LYS A 184 -21.78 -4.10 -13.98
N ASP A 185 -22.62 -4.16 -12.96
CA ASP A 185 -24.03 -4.56 -13.10
C ASP A 185 -24.79 -3.65 -14.08
N ALA A 186 -24.48 -2.35 -14.08
CA ALA A 186 -25.02 -1.41 -15.06
C ALA A 186 -24.56 -1.72 -16.50
N ILE A 187 -23.29 -2.09 -16.67
CA ILE A 187 -22.74 -2.52 -17.97
C ILE A 187 -23.34 -3.85 -18.40
N ASP A 188 -23.39 -4.85 -17.53
CA ASP A 188 -23.95 -6.17 -17.78
C ASP A 188 -25.45 -6.08 -18.15
N SER A 189 -26.19 -5.15 -17.54
CA SER A 189 -27.59 -4.85 -17.89
C SER A 189 -27.72 -4.29 -19.31
N GLU A 190 -26.82 -3.41 -19.74
CA GLU A 190 -26.78 -2.93 -21.13
C GLU A 190 -26.36 -4.05 -22.09
N ILE A 191 -25.35 -4.84 -21.73
CA ILE A 191 -24.88 -5.97 -22.53
C ILE A 191 -25.98 -7.01 -22.73
N SER A 192 -26.79 -7.26 -21.70
CA SER A 192 -27.90 -8.21 -21.74
C SER A 192 -28.97 -7.84 -22.77
N LYS A 193 -29.12 -6.55 -23.14
CA LYS A 193 -30.03 -6.14 -24.23
C LYS A 193 -29.60 -6.67 -25.60
N TYR A 194 -28.33 -7.03 -25.73
CA TYR A 194 -27.72 -7.55 -26.94
C TYR A 194 -27.41 -9.05 -26.80
N LYS A 195 -27.92 -9.75 -25.79
CA LYS A 195 -27.63 -11.17 -25.54
C LYS A 195 -28.02 -12.08 -26.71
N ASP A 196 -29.16 -11.79 -27.35
CA ASP A 196 -29.64 -12.50 -28.55
C ASP A 196 -28.71 -12.31 -29.76
N ILE A 197 -27.92 -11.23 -29.75
CA ILE A 197 -26.99 -10.82 -30.81
C ILE A 197 -25.60 -11.40 -30.57
N LEU A 198 -25.18 -11.38 -29.30
CA LEU A 198 -23.88 -11.88 -28.87
C LEU A 198 -23.77 -13.40 -29.01
N GLY A 199 -24.87 -14.14 -28.87
CA GLY A 199 -24.83 -15.61 -28.94
C GLY A 199 -23.80 -16.17 -27.95
N ASP A 200 -22.75 -16.81 -28.49
CA ASP A 200 -21.65 -17.40 -27.70
C ASP A 200 -20.60 -16.38 -27.19
N TYR A 201 -20.68 -15.11 -27.60
CA TYR A 201 -19.73 -14.05 -27.23
C TYR A 201 -20.16 -13.33 -25.94
N GLU A 202 -20.20 -14.05 -24.82
CA GLU A 202 -20.57 -13.48 -23.52
C GLU A 202 -19.44 -12.58 -22.98
N ILE A 203 -19.60 -11.25 -23.04
CA ILE A 203 -18.62 -10.32 -22.48
C ILE A 203 -18.93 -10.12 -21.00
N ASN A 204 -17.96 -10.43 -20.14
CA ASN A 204 -18.07 -10.29 -18.69
C ASN A 204 -16.96 -9.37 -18.18
N ILE A 205 -17.27 -8.50 -17.22
CA ILE A 205 -16.26 -7.70 -16.52
C ILE A 205 -16.10 -8.28 -15.12
N ASP A 206 -14.91 -8.66 -14.70
CA ASP A 206 -14.66 -9.08 -13.32
C ASP A 206 -13.87 -8.05 -12.55
N ALA A 207 -14.35 -7.71 -11.34
CA ALA A 207 -13.66 -6.86 -10.38
C ALA A 207 -13.24 -7.71 -9.18
N SER A 208 -11.94 -7.75 -8.93
CA SER A 208 -11.33 -8.52 -7.85
C SER A 208 -10.11 -7.78 -7.29
N LEU A 209 -9.60 -8.23 -6.14
CA LEU A 209 -8.30 -7.84 -5.65
C LEU A 209 -7.24 -8.76 -6.25
N LYS A 210 -6.10 -8.19 -6.63
CA LYS A 210 -4.89 -8.93 -6.98
C LYS A 210 -3.70 -8.44 -6.16
N VAL A 211 -2.73 -9.33 -6.01
CA VAL A 211 -1.43 -9.00 -5.42
C VAL A 211 -0.59 -8.30 -6.47
N ASP A 212 -0.05 -7.14 -6.12
CA ASP A 212 0.91 -6.41 -6.93
C ASP A 212 2.14 -7.27 -7.27
N GLN A 213 2.66 -7.13 -8.49
CA GLN A 213 3.82 -7.89 -8.94
C GLN A 213 5.08 -7.56 -8.12
N GLY A 214 5.19 -6.33 -7.62
CA GLY A 214 6.26 -5.88 -6.75
C GLY A 214 6.20 -6.45 -5.33
N PHE A 215 5.12 -7.16 -4.96
CA PHE A 215 4.95 -7.69 -3.61
C PHE A 215 6.12 -8.60 -3.18
N TYR A 216 6.52 -9.51 -4.07
CA TYR A 216 7.55 -10.51 -3.79
C TYR A 216 8.90 -9.86 -3.49
N GLU A 217 9.35 -8.96 -4.36
CA GLU A 217 10.61 -8.23 -4.19
C GLU A 217 10.53 -7.30 -2.98
N GLY A 218 9.42 -6.57 -2.83
CA GLY A 218 9.20 -5.65 -1.70
C GLY A 218 9.22 -6.37 -0.34
N PHE A 219 8.55 -7.52 -0.23
CA PHE A 219 8.55 -8.34 0.98
C PHE A 219 9.95 -8.85 1.31
N LEU A 220 10.62 -9.44 0.32
CA LEU A 220 11.96 -10.01 0.49
C LEU A 220 13.03 -8.95 0.76
N SER A 221 12.82 -7.70 0.35
CA SER A 221 13.74 -6.59 0.62
C SER A 221 13.92 -6.28 2.12
N TYR A 222 12.94 -6.65 2.95
CA TYR A 222 13.01 -6.54 4.40
C TYR A 222 13.72 -7.73 5.06
N ILE A 223 13.80 -8.86 4.37
CA ILE A 223 14.34 -10.11 4.91
C ILE A 223 15.83 -10.23 4.58
N ASN A 224 16.64 -10.47 5.60
CA ASN A 224 18.04 -10.82 5.43
C ASN A 224 18.16 -12.26 4.90
N GLN A 225 18.24 -12.38 3.59
CA GLN A 225 18.33 -13.65 2.87
C GLN A 225 19.60 -14.47 3.18
N LYS A 226 20.54 -13.95 3.96
CA LYS A 226 21.73 -14.68 4.45
C LYS A 226 21.49 -15.41 5.77
N VAL A 227 20.37 -15.14 6.45
CA VAL A 227 20.02 -15.74 7.75
C VAL A 227 19.07 -16.91 7.54
N ARG A 228 19.33 -18.03 8.23
CA ARG A 228 18.51 -19.25 8.11
C ARG A 228 17.06 -18.97 8.55
N GLY A 229 16.13 -19.23 7.66
CA GLY A 229 14.68 -19.17 7.88
C GLY A 229 13.94 -19.67 6.63
N SER A 230 12.61 -19.63 6.64
CA SER A 230 11.79 -20.11 5.52
C SER A 230 12.08 -19.35 4.22
N PHE A 231 12.39 -18.06 4.33
CA PHE A 231 12.70 -17.17 3.21
C PHE A 231 14.22 -16.97 3.00
N TYR A 232 15.03 -17.99 3.33
CA TYR A 232 16.48 -17.99 3.10
C TYR A 232 16.81 -18.09 1.61
N GLY A 233 17.80 -17.32 1.15
CA GLY A 233 18.18 -17.27 -0.26
C GLY A 233 17.22 -16.43 -1.10
N LYS A 234 17.71 -15.88 -2.22
CA LYS A 234 16.90 -15.02 -3.08
C LYS A 234 15.85 -15.83 -3.83
N ASP A 235 16.29 -16.86 -4.55
CA ASP A 235 15.43 -17.66 -5.42
C ASP A 235 14.56 -18.62 -4.60
N GLU A 236 15.12 -19.26 -3.56
CA GLU A 236 14.38 -20.18 -2.70
C GLU A 236 13.35 -19.46 -1.83
N GLY A 237 13.69 -18.28 -1.31
CA GLY A 237 12.76 -17.45 -0.54
C GLY A 237 11.60 -16.93 -1.39
N GLU A 238 11.86 -16.54 -2.64
CA GLU A 238 10.81 -16.16 -3.58
C GLU A 238 9.91 -17.33 -3.95
N ALA A 239 10.48 -18.51 -4.21
CA ALA A 239 9.71 -19.72 -4.50
C ALA A 239 8.79 -20.11 -3.33
N MET A 240 9.30 -20.06 -2.10
CA MET A 240 8.53 -20.32 -0.88
C MET A 240 7.35 -19.34 -0.73
N LEU A 241 7.59 -18.05 -0.95
CA LEU A 241 6.54 -17.03 -0.88
C LEU A 241 5.48 -17.22 -1.97
N LYS A 242 5.88 -17.58 -3.19
CA LYS A 242 4.96 -17.92 -4.29
C LYS A 242 4.11 -19.14 -3.96
N GLU A 243 4.70 -20.19 -3.39
CA GLU A 243 3.95 -21.38 -3.01
C GLU A 243 2.91 -21.08 -1.91
N LEU A 244 3.29 -20.26 -0.92
CA LEU A 244 2.37 -19.79 0.12
C LEU A 244 1.20 -19.03 -0.53
N LEU A 245 1.48 -18.05 -1.38
CA LEU A 245 0.45 -17.23 -2.01
C LEU A 245 -0.45 -17.98 -3.00
N ASN A 246 0.06 -18.98 -3.70
CA ASN A 246 -0.74 -19.78 -4.64
C ASN A 246 -1.90 -20.54 -3.98
N LYS A 247 -1.82 -20.78 -2.66
CA LYS A 247 -2.86 -21.46 -1.87
C LYS A 247 -3.90 -20.49 -1.31
N ILE A 248 -3.70 -19.18 -1.47
CA ILE A 248 -4.50 -18.13 -0.84
C ILE A 248 -5.42 -17.48 -1.88
N ASP A 249 -6.72 -17.46 -1.61
CA ASP A 249 -7.64 -16.58 -2.32
C ASP A 249 -7.63 -15.19 -1.68
N VAL A 250 -7.03 -14.23 -2.36
CA VAL A 250 -6.93 -12.84 -1.87
C VAL A 250 -8.26 -12.08 -1.91
N ASN A 251 -9.32 -12.68 -2.45
CA ASN A 251 -10.68 -12.16 -2.43
C ASN A 251 -11.52 -12.74 -1.28
N SER A 252 -10.93 -13.61 -0.44
CA SER A 252 -11.55 -14.16 0.75
C SER A 252 -10.95 -13.55 2.02
N ARG A 253 -11.82 -13.01 2.88
CA ARG A 253 -11.45 -12.42 4.18
C ARG A 253 -10.71 -13.42 5.07
N ASP A 254 -11.20 -14.65 5.14
CA ASP A 254 -10.59 -15.72 5.94
C ASP A 254 -9.26 -16.19 5.37
N SER A 255 -9.13 -16.18 4.04
CA SER A 255 -7.87 -16.51 3.36
C SER A 255 -6.81 -15.44 3.61
N ILE A 256 -7.16 -14.15 3.65
CA ILE A 256 -6.22 -13.09 4.07
C ILE A 256 -5.78 -13.26 5.53
N LYS A 257 -6.71 -13.56 6.44
CA LYS A 257 -6.37 -13.89 7.83
C LYS A 257 -5.38 -15.07 7.90
N THR A 258 -5.63 -16.11 7.11
CA THR A 258 -4.77 -17.29 7.02
C THR A 258 -3.39 -16.94 6.49
N MET A 259 -3.30 -16.20 5.38
CA MET A 259 -2.04 -15.72 4.79
C MET A 259 -1.18 -14.96 5.79
N LEU A 260 -1.75 -13.99 6.52
CA LEU A 260 -1.01 -13.16 7.46
C LEU A 260 -0.46 -13.99 8.64
N ASN A 261 -1.24 -14.97 9.12
CA ASN A 261 -0.80 -15.90 10.15
C ASN A 261 0.29 -16.84 9.64
N GLU A 262 0.15 -17.38 8.43
CA GLU A 262 1.14 -18.24 7.78
C GLU A 262 2.47 -17.50 7.56
N ILE A 263 2.44 -16.24 7.11
CA ILE A 263 3.64 -15.41 6.98
C ILE A 263 4.40 -15.31 8.31
N LEU A 264 3.68 -15.00 9.40
CA LEU A 264 4.30 -14.94 10.73
C LEU A 264 4.81 -16.31 11.17
N HIS A 265 4.04 -17.37 10.94
CA HIS A 265 4.43 -18.73 11.26
C HIS A 265 5.72 -19.13 10.53
N TYR A 266 5.85 -18.79 9.24
CA TYR A 266 7.03 -19.10 8.42
C TYR A 266 8.27 -18.31 8.84
N LEU A 267 8.09 -17.13 9.44
CA LEU A 267 9.20 -16.37 10.04
C LEU A 267 9.60 -16.92 11.41
N GLU A 268 8.69 -17.54 12.15
CA GLU A 268 8.94 -18.10 13.48
C GLU A 268 9.35 -19.59 13.45
N TYR A 269 9.01 -20.31 12.39
CA TYR A 269 9.27 -21.73 12.20
C TYR A 269 9.69 -21.98 10.76
N ASP A 270 10.88 -22.55 10.60
CA ASP A 270 11.46 -22.83 9.27
C ASP A 270 10.66 -23.95 8.58
N GLN A 271 10.14 -23.68 7.38
CA GLN A 271 9.29 -24.62 6.62
C GLN A 271 10.06 -25.38 5.53
N ARG A 272 11.38 -25.19 5.43
CA ARG A 272 12.19 -25.97 4.49
C ARG A 272 12.30 -27.41 4.99
N GLU A 273 12.18 -28.39 4.11
CA GLU A 273 12.18 -29.83 4.41
C GLU A 273 13.25 -30.27 5.44
N GLN A 274 14.48 -29.78 5.32
CA GLN A 274 15.60 -30.15 6.21
C GLN A 274 15.55 -29.50 7.60
N PHE A 275 14.76 -28.44 7.77
CA PHE A 275 14.70 -27.62 8.98
C PHE A 275 13.28 -27.45 9.51
N LYS A 276 12.35 -28.26 9.00
CA LYS A 276 10.92 -28.18 9.30
C LYS A 276 10.65 -28.01 10.80
N ASP A 277 9.82 -27.02 11.11
CA ASP A 277 9.38 -26.66 12.48
C ASP A 277 10.49 -26.26 13.45
N LYS A 278 11.72 -26.01 12.97
CA LYS A 278 12.75 -25.42 13.82
C LYS A 278 12.42 -23.95 14.09
N ARG A 279 12.32 -23.60 15.36
CA ARG A 279 12.08 -22.23 15.83
C ARG A 279 13.14 -21.26 15.27
N ARG A 280 12.68 -20.08 14.89
CA ARG A 280 13.43 -18.92 14.42
C ARG A 280 12.89 -17.67 15.12
N TYR A 281 13.69 -16.61 15.09
CA TYR A 281 13.28 -15.30 15.59
C TYR A 281 13.17 -14.33 14.42
N ILE A 282 12.10 -13.53 14.42
CA ILE A 282 11.85 -12.53 13.38
C ILE A 282 12.97 -11.48 13.37
N THR A 283 13.45 -11.10 14.56
CA THR A 283 14.53 -10.13 14.78
C THR A 283 15.89 -10.59 14.25
N ASP A 284 16.11 -11.89 14.08
CA ASP A 284 17.35 -12.40 13.48
C ASP A 284 17.31 -12.23 11.94
N GLN A 285 16.11 -12.30 11.38
CA GLN A 285 15.88 -12.28 9.93
C GLN A 285 15.63 -10.88 9.40
N ILE A 286 15.17 -9.95 10.23
CA ILE A 286 14.80 -8.59 9.84
C ILE A 286 15.54 -7.61 10.74
N ASP A 287 16.22 -6.64 10.13
CA ASP A 287 16.91 -5.56 10.86
C ASP A 287 15.91 -4.85 11.80
N GLU A 288 16.29 -4.71 13.07
CA GLU A 288 15.47 -4.07 14.10
C GLU A 288 14.99 -2.67 13.68
N LYS A 289 15.83 -1.92 12.94
CA LYS A 289 15.47 -0.59 12.42
C LYS A 289 14.37 -0.62 11.37
N LYS A 290 14.21 -1.75 10.68
CA LYS A 290 13.21 -1.95 9.60
C LYS A 290 12.02 -2.79 10.06
N LEU A 291 12.03 -3.32 11.28
CA LEU A 291 11.00 -4.25 11.76
C LEU A 291 9.60 -3.62 11.75
N LYS A 292 9.51 -2.35 12.16
CA LYS A 292 8.25 -1.60 12.09
C LYS A 292 7.76 -1.45 10.66
N ASP A 293 8.64 -1.04 9.74
CA ASP A 293 8.28 -0.82 8.33
C ASP A 293 7.88 -2.13 7.65
N PHE A 294 8.51 -3.25 8.02
CA PHE A 294 8.10 -4.58 7.58
C PHE A 294 6.66 -4.91 8.02
N TYR A 295 6.34 -4.69 9.29
CA TYR A 295 4.97 -4.91 9.78
C TYR A 295 3.98 -3.96 9.11
N ASP A 296 4.33 -2.69 8.94
CA ASP A 296 3.48 -1.74 8.21
C ASP A 296 3.28 -2.20 6.76
N TYR A 297 4.30 -2.73 6.09
CA TYR A 297 4.20 -3.24 4.73
C TYR A 297 3.26 -4.46 4.63
N VAL A 298 3.45 -5.46 5.47
CA VAL A 298 2.65 -6.71 5.45
C VAL A 298 1.20 -6.46 5.87
N PHE A 299 0.98 -5.71 6.94
CA PHE A 299 -0.36 -5.56 7.55
C PHE A 299 -1.15 -4.36 7.02
N SER A 300 -0.55 -3.46 6.23
CA SER A 300 -1.32 -2.38 5.57
C SER A 300 -2.06 -2.85 4.31
N LEU A 301 -1.76 -4.06 3.80
CA LEU A 301 -2.32 -4.60 2.56
C LEU A 301 -2.17 -3.65 1.36
N LYS A 302 -1.16 -2.78 1.35
CA LYS A 302 -0.92 -1.84 0.24
C LYS A 302 -0.68 -2.54 -1.09
N TYR A 303 -0.09 -3.72 -1.05
CA TYR A 303 0.14 -4.59 -2.20
C TYR A 303 -1.12 -5.28 -2.75
N LEU A 304 -2.28 -5.14 -2.10
CA LEU A 304 -3.55 -5.60 -2.65
C LEU A 304 -4.22 -4.45 -3.40
N GLU A 305 -4.27 -4.58 -4.72
CA GLU A 305 -4.82 -3.57 -5.61
C GLU A 305 -6.09 -4.07 -6.32
N PRO A 306 -7.08 -3.19 -6.54
CA PRO A 306 -8.19 -3.48 -7.43
C PRO A 306 -7.70 -3.84 -8.83
N PHE A 307 -8.17 -4.97 -9.35
CA PHE A 307 -7.90 -5.43 -10.69
C PHE A 307 -9.23 -5.66 -11.43
N TYR A 308 -9.26 -5.19 -12.67
CA TYR A 308 -10.42 -5.32 -13.54
C TYR A 308 -10.03 -6.12 -14.78
N GLU A 309 -10.81 -7.16 -15.06
CA GLU A 309 -10.57 -8.02 -16.20
C GLU A 309 -11.79 -8.03 -17.11
N LEU A 310 -11.59 -7.69 -18.38
CA LEU A 310 -12.56 -8.01 -19.42
C LEU A 310 -12.36 -9.48 -19.82
N LYS A 311 -13.44 -10.25 -19.84
CA LYS A 311 -13.46 -11.66 -20.21
C LYS A 311 -14.45 -11.91 -21.33
N LEU A 312 -14.11 -12.86 -22.20
CA LEU A 312 -15.00 -13.41 -23.20
C LEU A 312 -15.34 -14.86 -22.82
N GLY A 313 -16.58 -15.08 -22.41
CA GLY A 313 -16.99 -16.26 -21.65
C GLY A 313 -16.15 -16.36 -20.39
N ASN A 314 -15.35 -17.44 -20.32
CA ASN A 314 -14.41 -17.69 -19.22
C ASN A 314 -12.95 -17.34 -19.56
N LYS A 315 -12.66 -16.87 -20.78
CA LYS A 315 -11.29 -16.54 -21.21
C LYS A 315 -10.93 -15.12 -20.83
N SER A 316 -9.78 -14.94 -20.20
CA SER A 316 -9.23 -13.61 -19.93
C SER A 316 -8.56 -13.01 -21.17
N LEU A 317 -8.45 -11.68 -21.20
CA LEU A 317 -7.77 -10.94 -22.26
C LEU A 317 -6.46 -11.59 -22.74
N PRO A 318 -5.48 -11.97 -21.90
CA PRO A 318 -4.23 -12.58 -22.36
C PRO A 318 -4.41 -13.90 -23.13
N GLN A 319 -5.48 -14.65 -22.84
CA GLN A 319 -5.79 -15.95 -23.42
C GLN A 319 -6.50 -15.85 -24.78
N LEU A 320 -6.96 -14.66 -25.14
CA LEU A 320 -7.65 -14.42 -26.41
C LEU A 320 -6.65 -14.31 -27.56
N SER A 321 -7.03 -14.88 -28.71
CA SER A 321 -6.35 -14.66 -29.97
C SER A 321 -6.38 -13.18 -30.37
N PRO A 322 -5.44 -12.69 -31.20
CA PRO A 322 -5.47 -11.30 -31.69
C PRO A 322 -6.83 -10.91 -32.30
N GLY A 323 -7.46 -11.86 -33.02
CA GLY A 323 -8.81 -11.69 -33.54
C GLY A 323 -9.87 -11.55 -32.46
N GLU A 324 -9.98 -12.51 -31.56
CA GLU A 324 -10.96 -12.44 -30.45
C GLU A 324 -10.81 -11.14 -29.64
N LYS A 325 -9.57 -10.67 -29.42
CA LYS A 325 -9.29 -9.38 -28.77
C LYS A 325 -9.85 -8.20 -29.57
N GLY A 326 -9.59 -8.17 -30.88
CA GLY A 326 -10.05 -7.11 -31.77
C GLY A 326 -11.58 -7.04 -31.82
N ALA A 327 -12.25 -8.17 -32.04
CA ALA A 327 -13.70 -8.25 -32.05
C ALA A 327 -14.30 -7.80 -30.71
N MET A 328 -13.78 -8.31 -29.60
CA MET A 328 -14.27 -7.97 -28.27
C MET A 328 -14.15 -6.47 -27.98
N LEU A 329 -13.03 -5.84 -28.37
CA LEU A 329 -12.82 -4.40 -28.18
C LEU A 329 -13.79 -3.56 -29.03
N ILE A 330 -13.98 -3.94 -30.31
CA ILE A 330 -14.91 -3.24 -31.19
C ILE A 330 -16.35 -3.39 -30.68
N VAL A 331 -16.76 -4.60 -30.30
CA VAL A 331 -18.09 -4.86 -29.73
C VAL A 331 -18.28 -4.04 -28.46
N PHE A 332 -17.34 -4.10 -27.52
CA PHE A 332 -17.37 -3.32 -26.28
C PHE A 332 -17.54 -1.82 -26.55
N TYR A 333 -16.79 -1.28 -27.52
CA TYR A 333 -16.87 0.13 -27.92
C TYR A 333 -18.24 0.47 -28.54
N LEU A 334 -18.73 -0.34 -29.49
CA LEU A 334 -20.02 -0.13 -30.15
C LEU A 334 -21.22 -0.27 -29.20
N MET A 335 -21.07 -1.01 -28.10
CA MET A 335 -22.10 -1.24 -27.09
C MET A 335 -22.15 -0.17 -26.02
N LEU A 336 -21.00 0.26 -25.50
CA LEU A 336 -20.93 1.18 -24.36
C LEU A 336 -20.90 2.64 -24.74
N ASP A 337 -20.45 2.95 -25.96
CA ASP A 337 -20.43 4.31 -26.44
C ASP A 337 -21.86 4.77 -26.78
N LYS A 338 -22.40 5.62 -25.89
CA LYS A 338 -23.74 6.20 -26.01
C LYS A 338 -23.77 7.47 -26.86
N ASP A 339 -22.62 7.96 -27.30
CA ASP A 339 -22.56 9.17 -28.11
C ASP A 339 -23.05 8.89 -29.53
N ASN A 340 -23.54 9.92 -30.22
CA ASN A 340 -23.97 9.82 -31.62
C ASN A 340 -22.91 10.38 -32.59
N ILE A 341 -21.65 10.47 -32.16
CA ILE A 341 -20.55 10.97 -32.98
C ILE A 341 -20.23 10.00 -34.14
N PRO A 342 -19.84 10.50 -35.33
CA PRO A 342 -19.41 9.64 -36.43
C PRO A 342 -18.21 8.78 -36.04
N LEU A 343 -18.28 7.48 -36.36
CA LEU A 343 -17.23 6.51 -36.09
C LEU A 343 -16.55 6.11 -37.40
N ILE A 344 -15.23 6.28 -37.48
CA ILE A 344 -14.42 5.86 -38.63
C ILE A 344 -13.58 4.65 -38.21
N ILE A 345 -13.71 3.54 -38.94
CA ILE A 345 -12.99 2.30 -38.65
C ILE A 345 -12.27 1.83 -39.92
N ASP A 346 -10.95 1.74 -39.84
CA ASP A 346 -10.12 1.22 -40.93
C ASP A 346 -9.85 -0.27 -40.69
N GLN A 347 -10.18 -1.10 -41.69
CA GLN A 347 -10.03 -2.55 -41.69
C GLN A 347 -10.48 -3.24 -40.38
N PRO A 348 -11.75 -3.07 -39.93
CA PRO A 348 -12.24 -3.76 -38.74
C PRO A 348 -12.16 -5.29 -38.82
N GLU A 349 -12.03 -5.86 -40.03
CA GLU A 349 -11.80 -7.28 -40.27
C GLU A 349 -10.38 -7.79 -39.98
N GLU A 350 -9.41 -6.90 -39.76
CA GLU A 350 -8.02 -7.32 -39.62
C GLU A 350 -7.84 -8.22 -38.39
N ASN A 351 -7.22 -9.39 -38.58
CA ASN A 351 -7.06 -10.46 -37.58
C ASN A 351 -8.35 -11.20 -37.17
N LEU A 352 -9.51 -10.90 -37.77
CA LEU A 352 -10.76 -11.61 -37.52
C LEU A 352 -11.04 -12.67 -38.57
N ASP A 353 -11.58 -13.81 -38.15
CA ASP A 353 -12.10 -14.81 -39.07
C ASP A 353 -13.47 -14.37 -39.65
N ASN A 354 -13.77 -14.85 -40.85
CA ASN A 354 -14.99 -14.46 -41.57
C ASN A 354 -16.28 -14.85 -40.84
N GLU A 355 -16.26 -15.91 -40.02
CA GLU A 355 -17.42 -16.35 -39.27
C GLU A 355 -17.72 -15.39 -38.11
N SER A 356 -16.69 -14.97 -37.37
CA SER A 356 -16.81 -13.95 -36.32
C SER A 356 -17.25 -12.60 -36.86
N ILE A 357 -16.70 -12.17 -38.01
CA ILE A 357 -17.14 -10.95 -38.69
C ILE A 357 -18.63 -11.03 -39.02
N TYR A 358 -19.05 -12.12 -39.67
CA TYR A 358 -20.43 -12.33 -40.09
C TYR A 358 -21.39 -12.39 -38.92
N LYS A 359 -21.13 -13.24 -37.91
CA LYS A 359 -22.06 -13.48 -36.81
C LYS A 359 -22.20 -12.29 -35.86
N ILE A 360 -21.12 -11.53 -35.65
CA ILE A 360 -21.03 -10.57 -34.55
C ILE A 360 -21.03 -9.15 -35.09
N LEU A 361 -19.96 -8.78 -35.79
CA LEU A 361 -19.73 -7.40 -36.24
C LEU A 361 -20.85 -6.90 -37.12
N THR A 362 -21.31 -7.70 -38.09
CA THR A 362 -22.39 -7.24 -38.99
C THR A 362 -23.67 -6.92 -38.23
N HIS A 363 -24.00 -7.70 -37.20
CA HIS A 363 -25.20 -7.45 -36.40
C HIS A 363 -25.04 -6.18 -35.56
N PHE A 364 -23.90 -6.02 -34.89
CA PHE A 364 -23.63 -4.82 -34.09
C PHE A 364 -23.60 -3.56 -34.94
N ILE A 365 -22.93 -3.59 -36.10
CA ILE A 365 -22.91 -2.48 -37.05
C ILE A 365 -24.33 -2.12 -37.46
N LYS A 366 -25.18 -3.10 -37.82
CA LYS A 366 -26.58 -2.86 -38.18
C LYS A 366 -27.41 -2.20 -37.08
N HIS A 367 -27.13 -2.55 -35.84
CA HIS A 367 -27.80 -1.93 -34.70
C HIS A 367 -27.27 -0.52 -34.45
N THR A 368 -25.95 -0.35 -34.41
CA THR A 368 -25.27 0.89 -34.05
C THR A 368 -25.43 1.96 -35.13
N LYS A 369 -25.48 1.60 -36.42
CA LYS A 369 -25.72 2.53 -37.55
C LYS A 369 -27.07 3.26 -37.47
N ARG A 370 -28.03 2.75 -36.67
CA ARG A 370 -29.34 3.40 -36.44
C ARG A 370 -29.25 4.62 -35.53
N LYS A 371 -28.18 4.73 -34.73
CA LYS A 371 -27.98 5.79 -33.74
C LYS A 371 -26.82 6.72 -34.11
N ARG A 372 -25.77 6.17 -34.73
CA ARG A 372 -24.57 6.93 -35.15
C ARG A 372 -24.16 6.59 -36.57
N GLN A 373 -23.52 7.54 -37.25
CA GLN A 373 -22.90 7.29 -38.55
C GLN A 373 -21.65 6.43 -38.39
N ILE A 374 -21.51 5.38 -39.20
CA ILE A 374 -20.33 4.52 -39.22
C ILE A 374 -19.73 4.58 -40.63
N ILE A 375 -18.45 4.90 -40.73
CA ILE A 375 -17.66 4.91 -41.97
C ILE A 375 -16.61 3.82 -41.84
N MET A 376 -16.67 2.80 -42.69
CA MET A 376 -15.72 1.69 -42.67
C MET A 376 -14.92 1.63 -43.96
N VAL A 377 -13.61 1.45 -43.84
CA VAL A 377 -12.74 1.08 -44.95
C VAL A 377 -12.53 -0.43 -44.86
N THR A 378 -13.06 -1.18 -45.81
CA THR A 378 -13.05 -2.64 -45.75
C THR A 378 -12.88 -3.27 -47.13
N HIS A 379 -12.26 -4.43 -47.14
CA HIS A 379 -12.22 -5.32 -48.30
C HIS A 379 -13.08 -6.58 -48.11
N ASN A 380 -13.81 -6.67 -46.98
CA ASN A 380 -14.59 -7.84 -46.63
C ASN A 380 -16.06 -7.70 -47.09
N PRO A 381 -16.57 -8.61 -47.95
CA PRO A 381 -17.97 -8.57 -48.41
C PRO A 381 -18.98 -8.72 -47.26
N ASN A 382 -18.63 -9.39 -46.16
CA ASN A 382 -19.53 -9.51 -45.02
C ASN A 382 -19.78 -8.15 -44.35
N LEU A 383 -18.79 -7.26 -44.31
CA LEU A 383 -18.99 -5.93 -43.72
C LEU A 383 -19.71 -4.98 -44.67
N ALA A 384 -19.32 -4.96 -45.95
CA ALA A 384 -19.92 -4.05 -46.93
C ALA A 384 -21.34 -4.48 -47.37
N ILE A 385 -21.54 -5.78 -47.63
CA ILE A 385 -22.80 -6.29 -48.20
C ILE A 385 -23.69 -6.87 -47.11
N VAL A 386 -23.19 -7.84 -46.33
CA VAL A 386 -24.00 -8.45 -45.27
C VAL A 386 -24.28 -7.46 -44.14
N GLY A 387 -23.33 -6.58 -43.82
CA GLY A 387 -23.49 -5.44 -42.91
C GLY A 387 -24.49 -4.39 -43.37
N ASP A 388 -25.03 -4.54 -44.60
CA ASP A 388 -26.10 -3.71 -45.15
C ASP A 388 -25.69 -2.24 -45.26
N ALA A 389 -24.55 -1.94 -45.91
CA ALA A 389 -24.11 -0.57 -46.07
C ALA A 389 -25.08 0.24 -46.94
N GLU A 390 -25.57 1.38 -46.43
CA GLU A 390 -26.48 2.26 -47.19
C GLU A 390 -25.78 2.96 -48.35
N GLN A 391 -24.48 3.23 -48.21
CA GLN A 391 -23.65 3.87 -49.23
C GLN A 391 -22.31 3.16 -49.32
N ILE A 392 -21.94 2.80 -50.55
CA ILE A 392 -20.62 2.25 -50.88
C ILE A 392 -19.86 3.32 -51.65
N ILE A 393 -18.62 3.57 -51.22
CA ILE A 393 -17.69 4.47 -51.89
C ILE A 393 -16.59 3.62 -52.51
N PHE A 394 -16.65 3.44 -53.83
CA PHE A 394 -15.59 2.82 -54.60
C PHE A 394 -14.47 3.83 -54.83
N VAL A 395 -13.23 3.42 -54.57
CA VAL A 395 -12.04 4.23 -54.79
C VAL A 395 -11.12 3.52 -55.78
N ASN A 396 -10.59 4.27 -56.74
CA ASN A 396 -9.62 3.80 -57.72
C ASN A 396 -8.42 4.74 -57.82
N ILE A 397 -7.23 4.14 -57.89
CA ILE A 397 -5.96 4.85 -58.10
C ILE A 397 -5.35 4.33 -59.40
N ASP A 398 -5.32 5.18 -60.41
CA ASP A 398 -4.64 4.87 -61.67
C ASP A 398 -3.12 5.01 -61.50
N LYS A 399 -2.47 3.89 -61.15
CA LYS A 399 -1.02 3.82 -60.95
C LYS A 399 -0.21 4.14 -62.21
N LYS A 400 -0.80 4.00 -63.41
CA LYS A 400 -0.11 4.27 -64.67
C LYS A 400 -0.17 5.75 -65.04
N ASN A 401 -1.18 6.46 -64.54
CA ASN A 401 -1.39 7.88 -64.78
C ASN A 401 -1.06 8.72 -63.53
N GLY A 402 0.15 8.58 -63.00
CA GLY A 402 0.64 9.39 -61.88
C GLY A 402 -0.13 9.22 -60.57
N ASN A 403 -0.70 8.03 -60.32
CA ASN A 403 -1.56 7.75 -59.17
C ASN A 403 -2.82 8.63 -59.11
N LYS A 404 -3.41 8.96 -60.27
CA LYS A 404 -4.65 9.75 -60.32
C LYS A 404 -5.75 9.06 -59.52
N PHE A 405 -6.29 9.78 -58.54
CA PHE A 405 -7.37 9.33 -57.68
C PHE A 405 -8.74 9.62 -58.31
N SER A 406 -9.65 8.66 -58.20
CA SER A 406 -11.06 8.80 -58.58
C SER A 406 -11.93 8.00 -57.63
N PHE A 407 -13.16 8.45 -57.41
CA PHE A 407 -14.14 7.72 -56.60
C PHE A 407 -15.52 7.76 -57.25
N GLU A 408 -16.33 6.75 -56.94
CA GLU A 408 -17.75 6.69 -57.27
C GLU A 408 -18.52 6.22 -56.03
N ALA A 409 -19.62 6.90 -55.71
CA ALA A 409 -20.40 6.61 -54.52
C ALA A 409 -21.87 6.40 -54.87
N GLY A 410 -22.49 5.42 -54.23
CA GLY A 410 -23.92 5.13 -54.40
C GLY A 410 -24.35 3.94 -53.56
N SER A 411 -25.63 3.58 -53.68
CA SER A 411 -26.16 2.40 -52.99
C SER A 411 -25.83 1.12 -53.77
N ILE A 412 -25.94 -0.04 -53.11
CA ILE A 412 -25.63 -1.35 -53.71
C ILE A 412 -26.58 -1.73 -54.85
N GLU A 413 -27.76 -1.11 -54.92
CA GLU A 413 -28.76 -1.31 -55.98
C GLU A 413 -28.38 -0.58 -57.29
N ASN A 414 -27.48 0.41 -57.24
CA ASN A 414 -26.99 1.06 -58.45
C ASN A 414 -26.15 0.05 -59.26
N PRO A 415 -26.49 -0.23 -60.53
CA PRO A 415 -25.77 -1.21 -61.35
C PRO A 415 -24.26 -0.96 -61.48
N ALA A 416 -23.83 0.30 -61.50
CA ALA A 416 -22.41 0.66 -61.55
C ALA A 416 -21.70 0.28 -60.25
N ILE A 417 -22.25 0.69 -59.11
CA ILE A 417 -21.70 0.36 -57.78
C ILE A 417 -21.77 -1.14 -57.50
N ASN A 418 -22.86 -1.81 -57.86
CA ASN A 418 -23.02 -3.25 -57.72
C ASN A 418 -21.92 -4.02 -58.45
N LYS A 419 -21.61 -3.60 -59.67
CA LYS A 419 -20.53 -4.16 -60.46
C LYS A 419 -19.17 -3.91 -59.80
N HIS A 420 -18.88 -2.68 -59.36
CA HIS A 420 -17.64 -2.36 -58.64
C HIS A 420 -17.47 -3.20 -57.37
N ALA A 421 -18.53 -3.32 -56.56
CA ALA A 421 -18.53 -4.12 -55.35
C ALA A 421 -18.29 -5.61 -55.64
N SER A 422 -18.97 -6.18 -56.64
CA SER A 422 -18.77 -7.59 -57.02
C SER A 422 -17.38 -7.86 -57.61
N ASP A 423 -16.84 -6.93 -58.40
CA ASP A 423 -15.53 -7.09 -59.02
C ASP A 423 -14.41 -7.05 -57.97
N ILE A 424 -14.50 -6.18 -56.96
CA ILE A 424 -13.48 -6.08 -55.88
C ILE A 424 -13.67 -7.15 -54.81
N LEU A 425 -14.86 -7.22 -54.20
CA LEU A 425 -15.07 -8.00 -52.99
C LEU A 425 -15.18 -9.50 -53.28
N GLU A 426 -15.64 -9.87 -54.49
CA GLU A 426 -15.90 -11.27 -54.88
C GLU A 426 -15.08 -11.73 -56.08
N GLY A 427 -14.20 -10.90 -56.63
CA GLY A 427 -13.35 -11.26 -57.76
C GLY A 427 -14.16 -11.55 -59.04
N THR A 428 -15.23 -10.80 -59.29
CA THR A 428 -16.22 -10.90 -60.38
C THR A 428 -17.36 -11.91 -60.17
N LEU A 429 -18.55 -11.58 -60.70
CA LEU A 429 -19.74 -12.45 -60.70
C LEU A 429 -19.47 -13.84 -61.30
N LYS A 430 -18.58 -13.94 -62.30
CA LYS A 430 -18.25 -15.22 -62.93
C LYS A 430 -17.48 -16.13 -61.97
N ALA A 431 -16.50 -15.59 -61.26
CA ALA A 431 -15.73 -16.36 -60.28
C ALA A 431 -16.59 -16.80 -59.09
N PHE A 432 -17.48 -15.92 -58.61
CA PHE A 432 -18.45 -16.25 -57.56
C PHE A 432 -19.35 -17.42 -57.95
N ASN A 433 -19.95 -17.38 -59.15
CA ASN A 433 -20.83 -18.45 -59.63
C ASN A 433 -20.12 -19.80 -59.79
N VAL A 434 -18.85 -19.81 -60.24
CA VAL A 434 -18.04 -21.04 -60.32
C VAL A 434 -17.78 -21.62 -58.94
N ARG A 435 -17.46 -20.79 -57.93
CA ARG A 435 -17.29 -21.21 -56.53
C ARG A 435 -18.59 -21.81 -55.99
N ARG A 436 -19.71 -21.12 -56.17
CA ARG A 436 -21.05 -21.60 -55.74
C ARG A 436 -21.38 -22.97 -56.35
N LEU A 437 -21.22 -23.12 -57.66
CA LEU A 437 -21.51 -24.39 -58.34
C LEU A 437 -20.62 -25.54 -57.84
N LYS A 438 -19.35 -25.29 -57.52
CA LYS A 438 -18.46 -26.31 -56.94
C LYS A 438 -18.90 -26.78 -55.55
N TYR A 439 -19.37 -25.87 -54.68
CA TYR A 439 -19.80 -26.24 -53.33
C TYR A 439 -21.14 -26.98 -53.31
N PHE A 440 -22.06 -26.65 -54.22
CA PHE A 440 -23.45 -27.14 -54.18
C PHE A 440 -23.79 -28.18 -55.26
N ASN A 441 -22.88 -28.52 -56.19
CA ASN A 441 -23.16 -29.57 -57.20
C ASN A 441 -23.30 -30.99 -56.63
N THR A 442 -22.89 -31.26 -55.40
CA THR A 442 -23.02 -32.59 -54.79
C THR A 442 -24.41 -32.87 -54.22
N GLN A 443 -25.23 -31.84 -53.92
CA GLN A 443 -26.57 -32.03 -53.34
C GLN A 443 -27.68 -32.33 -54.36
N MET A 444 -27.39 -32.25 -55.66
CA MET A 444 -28.35 -32.54 -56.73
C MET A 444 -28.31 -34.00 -57.21
N LEU A 445 -27.43 -34.85 -56.66
CA LEU A 445 -27.29 -36.27 -57.03
C LEU A 445 -27.90 -37.25 -56.03
N GLU A 446 -28.38 -36.80 -54.85
CA GLU A 446 -29.00 -37.68 -53.85
C GLU A 446 -30.54 -37.63 -53.81
N ASN A 447 -31.19 -36.78 -54.62
CA ASN A 447 -32.65 -36.67 -54.71
C ASN A 447 -33.16 -36.83 -56.16
N GLY A 448 -32.64 -37.81 -56.90
CA GLY A 448 -33.06 -38.16 -58.25
C GLY A 448 -33.60 -39.58 -58.34
#